data_AF-A0A3A9EL50-F1
#
_entry.id   AF-A0A3A9EL50-F1
#
_cell.length_a   1.000
_cell.length_b   1.000
_cell.length_c   1.000
_cell.angle_alpha   90.00
_cell.angle_beta   90.00
_cell.angle_gamma   90.00
#
_symmetry.space_group_name_H-M   'P 1'
#
loop_
_entity.id
_entity.type
_entity.pdbx_description
1 polymer ?
#
loop_
_entity_poly.entity_id
_entity_poly.type
_entity_poly.pdbx_seq_one_letter_code
_entity_poly.pdbx_strand_id
1 'polypeptide(L)'
;MGAWGIKSRESDRGLDLLNEITGTLFAPNEFRTFDVPQVMKLAREMCKKELGSTFAPGNRMNHLSALKYNWAVIFDNALLLIAECAVEFYQNGELCVDLYEGKTGEFVPKFIPEMHITRRNLERLLHTLHKVQDPRHPKYNSWWKDETREKWLAYVRSLYDELAKHYAELSERTEPQ
;
A
#
# COMPACT_ATOMS: atom_id res chain seq x y z
N MET A 1 -8.74 5.99 -17.97
CA MET A 1 -8.08 6.40 -16.71
C MET A 1 -6.68 5.83 -16.76
N GLY A 2 -5.68 6.70 -16.91
CA GLY A 2 -4.31 6.33 -17.29
C GLY A 2 -3.56 5.64 -16.15
N ALA A 3 -2.73 4.66 -16.49
CA ALA A 3 -1.75 4.08 -15.57
C ALA A 3 -0.67 5.15 -15.29
N TRP A 4 -0.86 5.92 -14.24
CA TRP A 4 0.15 6.86 -13.76
C TRP A 4 0.99 6.17 -12.68
N GLY A 5 2.27 6.01 -12.99
CA GLY A 5 3.27 5.45 -12.10
C GLY A 5 3.45 3.93 -12.17
N ILE A 6 4.72 3.51 -12.13
CA ILE A 6 5.04 2.11 -11.78
C ILE A 6 4.78 1.89 -10.29
N LYS A 7 4.95 2.95 -9.49
CA LYS A 7 4.72 2.96 -8.04
C LYS A 7 3.27 3.33 -7.72
N SER A 8 2.74 2.72 -6.69
CA SER A 8 1.42 3.05 -6.12
C SER A 8 1.42 4.49 -5.60
N ARG A 9 2.53 4.95 -4.99
CA ARG A 9 2.72 6.34 -4.54
C ARG A 9 2.61 7.40 -5.65
N GLU A 10 2.73 7.00 -6.92
CA GLU A 10 2.64 7.90 -8.09
C GLU A 10 1.26 7.86 -8.75
N SER A 11 0.35 7.01 -8.26
CA SER A 11 -1.01 6.88 -8.80
C SER A 11 -1.97 7.80 -8.03
N ASP A 12 -2.96 8.37 -8.72
CA ASP A 12 -3.99 9.25 -8.11
C ASP A 12 -4.59 8.62 -6.84
N ARG A 13 -5.01 7.35 -6.94
CA ARG A 13 -5.60 6.62 -5.82
C ARG A 13 -4.59 6.38 -4.69
N GLY A 14 -3.33 6.15 -5.01
CA GLY A 14 -2.28 5.98 -3.99
C GLY A 14 -1.97 7.29 -3.28
N LEU A 15 -1.97 8.41 -4.00
CA LEU A 15 -1.84 9.75 -3.44
C LEU A 15 -3.03 10.10 -2.55
N ASP A 16 -4.26 9.84 -2.98
CA ASP A 16 -5.47 10.05 -2.17
C ASP A 16 -5.43 9.24 -0.88
N LEU A 17 -5.05 7.95 -0.98
CA LEU A 17 -4.94 7.07 0.18
C LEU A 17 -3.81 7.52 1.11
N LEU A 18 -2.64 7.90 0.58
CA LEU A 18 -1.52 8.37 1.38
C LEU A 18 -1.87 9.69 2.08
N ASN A 19 -2.58 10.60 1.40
CA ASN A 19 -3.03 11.86 1.98
C ASN A 19 -4.01 11.64 3.15
N GLU A 20 -4.97 10.73 3.00
CA GLU A 20 -5.89 10.38 4.10
C GLU A 20 -5.14 9.72 5.27
N ILE A 21 -4.20 8.81 5.00
CA ILE A 21 -3.34 8.20 6.04
C ILE A 21 -2.54 9.30 6.75
N THR A 22 -1.96 10.23 5.99
CA THR A 22 -1.20 11.36 6.53
C THR A 22 -2.06 12.21 7.45
N GLY A 23 -3.26 12.62 7.02
CA GLY A 23 -4.15 13.44 7.83
C GLY A 23 -4.74 12.72 9.05
N THR A 24 -4.98 11.41 8.95
CA THR A 24 -5.68 10.64 9.98
C THR A 24 -4.74 10.03 11.02
N LEU A 25 -3.53 9.60 10.61
CA LEU A 25 -2.60 8.86 11.47
C LEU A 25 -1.28 9.60 11.68
N PHE A 26 -0.66 10.12 10.62
CA PHE A 26 0.68 10.71 10.75
C PHE A 26 0.65 12.11 11.37
N ALA A 27 -0.22 13.01 10.91
CA ALA A 27 -0.30 14.37 11.43
C ALA A 27 -0.73 14.40 12.92
N PRO A 28 -1.75 13.65 13.38
CA PRO A 28 -2.08 13.60 14.81
C PRO A 28 -0.99 12.98 15.68
N ASN A 29 -0.14 12.11 15.12
CA ASN A 29 1.04 11.56 15.78
C ASN A 29 2.31 12.43 15.54
N GLU A 30 2.16 13.66 15.04
CA GLU A 30 3.26 14.58 14.76
C GLU A 30 4.39 13.95 13.91
N PHE A 31 4.01 13.05 12.98
CA PHE A 31 4.94 12.32 12.11
C PHE A 31 6.00 11.50 12.87
N ARG A 32 5.71 11.04 14.10
CA ARG A 32 6.68 10.29 14.92
C ARG A 32 6.83 8.83 14.50
N THR A 33 5.71 8.13 14.26
CA THR A 33 5.71 6.68 14.05
C THR A 33 4.81 6.27 12.90
N PHE A 34 5.35 5.43 12.01
CA PHE A 34 4.63 4.69 10.99
C PHE A 34 4.11 3.36 11.58
N ASP A 35 2.91 3.38 12.16
CA ASP A 35 2.24 2.19 12.69
C ASP A 35 1.54 1.42 11.56
N VAL A 36 2.23 0.43 10.99
CA VAL A 36 1.74 -0.40 9.89
C VAL A 36 0.41 -1.10 10.22
N PRO A 37 0.21 -1.72 11.40
CA PRO A 37 -1.11 -2.25 11.78
C PRO A 37 -2.25 -1.22 11.67
N GLN A 38 -2.06 0.00 12.18
CA GLN A 38 -3.07 1.05 12.10
C GLN A 38 -3.31 1.53 10.68
N VAL A 39 -2.25 1.72 9.90
CA VAL A 39 -2.34 2.11 8.48
C VAL A 39 -3.10 1.05 7.67
N MET A 40 -2.78 -0.24 7.84
CA MET A 40 -3.49 -1.33 7.17
C MET A 40 -4.97 -1.41 7.56
N LYS A 41 -5.30 -1.08 8.82
CA LYS A 41 -6.69 -1.03 9.29
C LYS A 41 -7.44 0.13 8.64
N LEU A 42 -6.88 1.34 8.66
CA LEU A 42 -7.48 2.51 8.03
C LEU A 42 -7.69 2.30 6.53
N ALA A 43 -6.64 1.86 5.82
CA ALA A 43 -6.70 1.58 4.39
C ALA A 43 -7.82 0.58 4.05
N ARG A 44 -7.99 -0.46 4.89
CA ARG A 44 -9.09 -1.42 4.70
C ARG A 44 -10.47 -0.77 4.82
N GLU A 45 -10.68 0.06 5.84
CA GLU A 45 -11.98 0.72 6.04
C GLU A 45 -12.28 1.72 4.92
N MET A 46 -11.27 2.45 4.43
CA MET A 46 -11.41 3.30 3.24
C MET A 46 -11.79 2.49 2.00
N CYS A 47 -11.11 1.36 1.74
CA CYS A 47 -11.41 0.48 0.61
C CYS A 47 -12.84 -0.08 0.69
N LYS A 48 -13.32 -0.44 1.88
CA LYS A 48 -14.71 -0.87 2.09
C LYS A 48 -15.70 0.26 1.80
N LYS A 49 -15.40 1.48 2.24
CA LYS A 49 -16.24 2.66 2.00
C LYS A 49 -16.32 2.95 0.50
N GLU A 50 -15.18 2.98 -0.19
CA GLU A 50 -15.07 3.15 -1.65
C GLU A 50 -15.89 2.09 -2.41
N LEU A 51 -15.77 0.82 -2.02
CA LEU A 51 -16.54 -0.27 -2.62
C LEU A 51 -18.05 -0.12 -2.40
N GLY A 52 -18.45 0.24 -1.18
CA GLY A 52 -19.84 0.41 -0.80
C GLY A 52 -20.52 1.58 -1.51
N SER A 53 -19.81 2.70 -1.70
CA SER A 53 -20.35 3.87 -2.40
C SER A 53 -20.38 3.72 -3.92
N THR A 54 -19.34 3.10 -4.49
CA THR A 54 -19.15 3.10 -5.95
C THR A 54 -19.80 1.90 -6.64
N PHE A 55 -19.76 0.72 -6.02
CA PHE A 55 -20.12 -0.54 -6.70
C PHE A 55 -21.31 -1.28 -6.07
N ALA A 56 -21.81 -0.82 -4.92
CA ALA A 56 -22.98 -1.41 -4.28
C ALA A 56 -23.86 -0.38 -3.52
N PRO A 57 -24.26 0.76 -4.14
CA PRO A 57 -25.21 1.66 -3.50
C PRO A 57 -26.57 0.95 -3.36
N GLY A 58 -26.90 0.52 -2.14
CA GLY A 58 -28.24 0.02 -1.80
C GLY A 58 -28.54 -1.48 -2.00
N ASN A 59 -27.65 -2.29 -2.62
CA ASN A 59 -27.88 -3.75 -2.71
C ASN A 59 -26.57 -4.56 -2.67
N ARG A 60 -26.36 -5.34 -1.61
CA ARG A 60 -25.08 -6.00 -1.28
C ARG A 60 -24.85 -7.36 -1.95
N MET A 61 -25.85 -7.98 -2.57
CA MET A 61 -25.80 -9.43 -2.88
C MET A 61 -25.68 -9.79 -4.38
N ASN A 62 -26.02 -8.89 -5.32
CA ASN A 62 -26.06 -9.23 -6.76
C ASN A 62 -24.71 -9.10 -7.51
N HIS A 63 -23.62 -8.78 -6.80
CA HIS A 63 -22.35 -8.40 -7.43
C HIS A 63 -21.11 -9.12 -6.84
N LEU A 64 -21.26 -10.28 -6.20
CA LEU A 64 -20.15 -10.93 -5.46
C LEU A 64 -18.86 -11.14 -6.27
N SER A 65 -18.94 -11.52 -7.56
CA SER A 65 -17.77 -11.68 -8.44
C SER A 65 -17.11 -10.34 -8.76
N ALA A 66 -17.90 -9.32 -9.10
CA ALA A 66 -17.43 -7.96 -9.32
C ALA A 66 -16.84 -7.34 -8.04
N LEU A 67 -17.45 -7.61 -6.87
CA LEU A 67 -16.93 -7.20 -5.56
C LEU A 67 -15.61 -7.88 -5.25
N LYS A 68 -15.43 -9.17 -5.56
CA LYS A 68 -14.14 -9.86 -5.38
C LYS A 68 -13.06 -9.27 -6.30
N TYR A 69 -13.39 -9.02 -7.56
CA TYR A 69 -12.49 -8.37 -8.51
C TYR A 69 -12.09 -6.97 -8.03
N ASN A 70 -13.08 -6.13 -7.71
CA ASN A 70 -12.85 -4.76 -7.25
C ASN A 70 -12.13 -4.73 -5.91
N TRP A 71 -12.39 -5.68 -4.99
CA TRP A 71 -11.62 -5.82 -3.75
C TRP A 71 -10.14 -6.09 -4.03
N ALA A 72 -9.83 -7.01 -4.95
CA ALA A 72 -8.46 -7.29 -5.32
C ALA A 72 -7.78 -6.08 -5.99
N VAL A 73 -8.50 -5.31 -6.81
CA VAL A 73 -7.95 -4.08 -7.38
C VAL A 73 -7.72 -3.02 -6.29
N ILE A 74 -8.69 -2.79 -5.42
CA ILE A 74 -8.70 -1.66 -4.49
C ILE A 74 -7.80 -1.95 -3.28
N PHE A 75 -8.04 -3.06 -2.59
CA PHE A 75 -7.35 -3.33 -1.35
C PHE A 75 -5.92 -3.86 -1.56
N ASP A 76 -5.66 -4.67 -2.59
CA ASP A 76 -4.27 -5.09 -2.86
C ASP A 76 -3.41 -3.91 -3.33
N ASN A 77 -3.96 -2.93 -4.07
CA ASN A 77 -3.24 -1.68 -4.37
C ASN A 77 -2.91 -0.87 -3.10
N ALA A 78 -3.81 -0.86 -2.11
CA ALA A 78 -3.53 -0.22 -0.84
C ALA A 78 -2.38 -0.91 -0.08
N LEU A 79 -2.31 -2.25 -0.16
CA LEU A 79 -1.22 -3.02 0.41
C LEU A 79 0.10 -2.84 -0.37
N LEU A 80 0.06 -2.64 -1.70
CA LEU A 80 1.23 -2.25 -2.48
C LEU A 80 1.78 -0.90 -2.00
N LEU A 81 0.93 0.11 -1.86
CA LEU A 81 1.33 1.41 -1.29
C LEU A 81 2.03 1.26 0.08
N ILE A 82 1.44 0.47 0.98
CA ILE A 82 2.02 0.24 2.32
C ILE A 82 3.35 -0.49 2.23
N ALA A 83 3.50 -1.44 1.30
CA ALA A 83 4.76 -2.12 1.05
C ALA A 83 5.83 -1.17 0.52
N GLU A 84 5.48 -0.24 -0.36
CA GLU A 84 6.39 0.81 -0.84
C GLU A 84 6.89 1.68 0.31
N CYS A 85 5.99 2.14 1.19
CA CYS A 85 6.38 2.91 2.37
C CYS A 85 7.27 2.11 3.34
N ALA A 86 6.99 0.82 3.55
CA ALA A 86 7.80 -0.03 4.41
C ALA A 86 9.20 -0.27 3.83
N VAL A 87 9.31 -0.52 2.52
CA VAL A 87 10.60 -0.66 1.83
C VAL A 87 11.41 0.63 1.91
N GLU A 88 10.79 1.77 1.67
CA GLU A 88 11.46 3.07 1.79
C GLU A 88 12.02 3.27 3.21
N PHE A 89 11.24 2.97 4.24
CA PHE A 89 11.70 3.03 5.63
C PHE A 89 12.90 2.10 5.87
N TYR A 90 12.83 0.86 5.42
CA TYR A 90 13.94 -0.09 5.60
C TYR A 90 15.22 0.34 4.88
N GLN A 91 15.11 1.01 3.74
CA GLN A 91 16.25 1.48 2.96
C GLN A 91 16.88 2.76 3.54
N ASN A 92 16.04 3.68 4.02
CA ASN A 92 16.47 5.03 4.40
C ASN A 92 16.59 5.22 5.92
N GLY A 93 15.98 4.33 6.72
CA GLY A 93 15.82 4.50 8.17
C GLY A 93 14.65 5.42 8.56
N GLU A 94 13.99 6.03 7.59
CA GLU A 94 12.84 6.91 7.78
C GLU A 94 11.89 6.84 6.58
N LEU A 95 10.61 7.13 6.81
CA LEU A 95 9.61 7.24 5.75
C LEU A 95 9.36 8.73 5.44
N CYS A 96 9.54 9.12 4.19
CA CYS A 96 9.17 10.46 3.72
C CYS A 96 7.71 10.46 3.22
N VAL A 97 6.91 11.44 3.63
CA VAL A 97 5.56 11.69 3.11
C VAL A 97 5.35 13.18 2.87
N ASP A 98 4.62 13.51 1.82
CA ASP A 98 4.28 14.90 1.52
C ASP A 98 2.97 15.27 2.24
N LEU A 99 3.02 16.34 3.03
CA LEU A 99 1.85 16.95 3.66
C LEU A 99 1.40 18.16 2.84
N TYR A 100 0.16 18.15 2.37
CA TYR A 100 -0.43 19.33 1.73
C TYR A 100 -0.73 20.41 2.78
N GLU A 101 -0.10 21.58 2.65
CA GLU A 101 -0.34 22.73 3.51
C GLU A 101 -1.33 23.70 2.84
N GLY A 102 -2.59 23.67 3.27
CA GLY A 102 -3.66 24.44 2.63
C GLY A 102 -3.51 25.97 2.69
N LYS A 103 -2.60 26.50 3.51
CA LYS A 103 -2.32 27.95 3.58
C LYS A 103 -1.39 28.43 2.47
N THR A 104 -0.36 27.65 2.19
CA THR A 104 0.66 27.95 1.16
C THR A 104 0.27 27.33 -0.18
N GLY A 105 -0.56 26.29 -0.16
CA GLY A 105 -0.90 25.49 -1.34
C GLY A 105 0.25 24.56 -1.77
N GLU A 106 1.25 24.38 -0.91
CA GLU A 106 2.46 23.62 -1.19
C GLU A 106 2.43 22.25 -0.50
N PHE A 107 3.18 21.31 -1.07
CA PHE A 107 3.47 20.03 -0.44
C PHE A 107 4.77 20.14 0.33
N VAL A 108 4.71 19.89 1.64
CA VAL A 108 5.85 19.96 2.55
C VAL A 108 6.27 18.54 2.93
N PRO A 109 7.53 18.13 2.66
CA PRO A 109 8.00 16.80 3.05
C PRO A 109 8.07 16.67 4.57
N LYS A 110 7.65 15.52 5.07
CA LYS A 110 7.68 15.12 6.48
C LYS A 110 8.35 13.76 6.59
N PHE A 111 9.24 13.64 7.55
CA PHE A 111 10.03 12.44 7.79
C PHE A 111 9.55 11.74 9.05
N ILE A 112 9.31 10.44 8.95
CA ILE A 112 8.82 9.60 10.03
C ILE A 112 9.96 8.64 10.44
N PRO A 113 10.60 8.85 11.60
CA PRO A 113 11.83 8.16 11.96
C PRO A 113 11.61 6.77 12.57
N GLU A 114 10.39 6.44 13.00
CA GLU A 114 10.08 5.15 13.62
C GLU A 114 9.05 4.37 12.82
N MET A 115 9.21 3.05 12.72
CA MET A 115 8.23 2.16 12.12
C MET A 115 7.87 1.04 13.10
N HIS A 116 6.57 0.89 13.34
CA HIS A 116 6.03 -0.27 14.02
C HIS A 116 5.40 -1.22 13.00
N ILE A 117 6.06 -2.34 12.74
CA ILE A 117 5.55 -3.41 11.89
C ILE A 117 5.61 -4.74 12.64
N THR A 118 4.54 -5.52 12.55
CA THR A 118 4.49 -6.87 13.12
C THR A 118 4.83 -7.90 12.05
N ARG A 119 5.35 -9.06 12.47
CA ARG A 119 5.59 -10.21 11.59
C ARG A 119 4.37 -10.55 10.73
N ARG A 120 3.18 -10.60 11.33
CA ARG A 120 1.92 -10.86 10.63
C ARG A 120 1.60 -9.85 9.53
N ASN A 121 1.90 -8.56 9.77
CA ASN A 121 1.70 -7.53 8.76
C ASN A 121 2.68 -7.70 7.60
N LEU A 122 3.94 -8.00 7.91
CA LEU A 122 4.98 -8.25 6.91
C LEU A 122 4.65 -9.48 6.04
N GLU A 123 4.24 -10.60 6.64
CA GLU A 123 3.74 -11.79 5.92
C GLU A 123 2.61 -11.44 4.96
N ARG A 124 1.71 -10.55 5.38
CA ARG A 124 0.59 -10.13 4.55
C ARG A 124 1.00 -9.23 3.39
N LEU A 125 1.96 -8.34 3.60
CA LEU A 125 2.54 -7.53 2.51
C LEU A 125 3.24 -8.45 1.49
N LEU A 126 4.08 -9.38 1.97
CA LEU A 126 4.76 -10.38 1.13
C LEU A 126 3.77 -11.25 0.34
N HIS A 127 2.74 -11.78 1.01
CA HIS A 127 1.71 -12.57 0.35
C HIS A 127 1.01 -11.76 -0.75
N THR A 128 0.74 -10.48 -0.51
CA THR A 128 0.11 -9.61 -1.51
C THR A 128 1.03 -9.37 -2.70
N LEU A 129 2.29 -9.01 -2.45
CA LEU A 129 3.30 -8.80 -3.49
C LEU A 129 3.51 -10.05 -4.35
N HIS A 130 3.46 -11.25 -3.75
CA HIS A 130 3.47 -12.50 -4.49
C HIS A 130 2.19 -12.68 -5.32
N LYS A 131 1.02 -12.51 -4.69
CA LYS A 131 -0.30 -12.74 -5.32
C LYS A 131 -0.55 -11.86 -6.54
N VAL A 132 -0.14 -10.59 -6.51
CA VAL A 132 -0.39 -9.64 -7.61
C VAL A 132 0.38 -9.98 -8.88
N GLN A 133 1.45 -10.78 -8.79
CA GLN A 133 2.25 -11.23 -9.93
C GLN A 133 1.59 -12.37 -10.71
N ASP A 134 0.55 -13.02 -10.18
CA ASP A 134 -0.19 -14.07 -10.89
C ASP A 134 -0.89 -13.46 -12.12
N PRO A 135 -0.73 -14.03 -13.33
CA PRO A 135 -1.42 -13.56 -14.54
C PRO A 135 -2.95 -13.54 -14.44
N ARG A 136 -3.54 -14.32 -13.53
CA ARG A 136 -4.99 -14.34 -13.25
C ARG A 136 -5.41 -13.22 -12.29
N HIS A 137 -4.47 -12.49 -11.70
CA HIS A 137 -4.75 -11.40 -10.79
C HIS A 137 -5.29 -10.18 -11.54
N PRO A 138 -6.35 -9.52 -11.06
CA PRO A 138 -6.92 -8.32 -11.69
C PRO A 138 -5.88 -7.21 -11.99
N LYS A 139 -4.95 -6.99 -11.06
CA LYS A 139 -3.88 -5.99 -11.22
C LYS A 139 -2.92 -6.34 -12.36
N TYR A 140 -2.57 -7.61 -12.56
CA TYR A 140 -1.66 -8.05 -13.62
C TYR A 140 -2.19 -7.65 -15.01
N ASN A 141 -3.51 -7.77 -15.22
CA ASN A 141 -4.16 -7.46 -16.49
C ASN A 141 -4.63 -5.99 -16.62
N SER A 142 -4.38 -5.15 -15.60
CA SER A 142 -4.80 -3.74 -15.63
C SER A 142 -3.88 -2.81 -16.44
N TRP A 143 -2.75 -3.35 -16.92
CA TRP A 143 -1.74 -2.58 -17.65
C TRP A 143 -2.04 -2.55 -19.15
N TRP A 144 -2.00 -1.35 -19.75
CA TRP A 144 -2.30 -1.15 -21.17
C TRP A 144 -1.23 -1.68 -22.12
N LYS A 145 0.04 -1.64 -21.71
CA LYS A 145 1.20 -2.08 -22.49
C LYS A 145 1.96 -3.17 -21.76
N ASP A 146 2.41 -4.18 -22.49
CA ASP A 146 3.23 -5.26 -21.94
C ASP A 146 4.53 -4.72 -21.34
N GLU A 147 5.18 -3.74 -21.97
CA GLU A 147 6.43 -3.17 -21.45
C GLU A 147 6.24 -2.46 -20.10
N THR A 148 5.10 -1.79 -19.90
CA THR A 148 4.78 -1.16 -18.61
C THR A 148 4.47 -2.20 -17.56
N ARG A 149 3.78 -3.29 -17.93
CA ARG A 149 3.52 -4.42 -17.04
C ARG A 149 4.82 -5.07 -16.58
N GLU A 150 5.77 -5.32 -17.49
CA GLU A 150 7.06 -5.92 -17.14
C GLU A 150 7.88 -5.02 -16.21
N LYS A 151 7.89 -3.70 -16.44
CA LYS A 151 8.51 -2.74 -15.52
C LYS A 151 7.85 -2.79 -14.13
N TRP A 152 6.53 -2.90 -14.08
CA TRP A 152 5.80 -3.02 -12.83
C TRP A 152 6.07 -4.35 -12.13
N LEU A 153 6.14 -5.47 -12.85
CA LEU A 153 6.50 -6.77 -12.28
C LEU A 153 7.91 -6.75 -11.70
N ALA A 154 8.88 -6.17 -12.41
CA ALA A 154 10.24 -5.99 -11.90
C ALA A 154 10.24 -5.15 -10.60
N TYR A 155 9.45 -4.08 -10.56
CA TYR A 155 9.30 -3.26 -9.37
C TYR A 155 8.67 -4.04 -8.19
N VAL A 156 7.56 -4.73 -8.41
CA VAL A 156 6.92 -5.57 -7.37
C VAL A 156 7.86 -6.65 -6.84
N ARG A 157 8.66 -7.28 -7.71
CA ARG A 157 9.68 -8.25 -7.30
C ARG A 157 10.73 -7.60 -6.42
N SER A 158 11.22 -6.40 -6.78
CA SER A 158 12.18 -5.67 -5.93
C SER A 158 11.62 -5.33 -4.54
N LEU A 159 10.34 -4.95 -4.44
CA LEU A 159 9.68 -4.74 -3.15
C LEU A 159 9.58 -6.04 -2.34
N TYR A 160 9.23 -7.15 -3.00
CA TYR A 160 9.14 -8.46 -2.37
C TYR A 160 10.51 -8.89 -1.81
N ASP A 161 11.55 -8.82 -2.63
CA ASP A 161 12.90 -9.24 -2.26
C ASP A 161 13.42 -8.42 -1.09
N GLU A 162 13.15 -7.12 -1.08
CA GLU A 162 13.57 -6.25 0.04
C GLU A 162 12.81 -6.61 1.33
N LEU A 163 11.48 -6.68 1.30
CA LEU A 163 10.69 -7.07 2.49
C LEU A 163 11.01 -8.48 2.99
N ALA A 164 11.37 -9.40 2.10
CA ALA A 164 11.69 -10.78 2.44
C ALA A 164 12.98 -10.89 3.27
N LYS A 165 13.99 -10.04 3.01
CA LYS A 165 15.21 -9.95 3.82
C LYS A 165 14.88 -9.61 5.27
N HIS A 166 14.11 -8.53 5.47
CA HIS A 166 13.70 -8.08 6.80
C HIS A 166 12.79 -9.09 7.52
N TYR A 167 11.99 -9.85 6.78
CA TYR A 167 11.18 -10.94 7.34
C TYR A 167 12.04 -12.10 7.85
N ALA A 168 13.10 -12.48 7.12
CA ALA A 168 14.05 -13.50 7.55
C ALA A 168 14.80 -13.06 8.82
N GLU A 169 15.31 -11.82 8.86
CA GLU A 169 16.01 -11.26 10.02
C GLU A 169 15.13 -11.23 11.28
N LEU A 170 13.85 -10.89 11.16
CA LEU A 170 12.89 -10.95 12.27
C LEU A 170 12.64 -12.39 12.74
N SER A 171 12.73 -13.36 11.84
CA SER A 171 12.54 -14.78 12.18
C SER A 171 13.74 -15.33 12.98
N GLU A 172 14.97 -14.99 12.57
CA GLU A 172 16.20 -15.39 13.26
C GLU A 172 16.31 -14.80 14.69
N ARG A 173 15.77 -13.60 14.92
CA ARG A 173 15.76 -12.97 16.26
C ARG A 173 14.73 -13.56 17.23
N THR A 174 13.79 -14.37 16.75
CA THR A 174 12.69 -14.92 17.56
C THR A 174 12.94 -16.38 17.99
N GLU A 175 14.01 -17.02 17.53
CA GLU A 175 14.41 -18.35 18.01
C GLU A 175 15.27 -18.20 19.28
N PRO A 176 14.84 -18.75 20.45
CA PRO A 176 15.68 -18.78 21.62
C PRO A 176 16.81 -19.81 21.41
N GLN A 177 18.05 -19.38 21.66
CA GLN A 177 19.19 -20.28 21.89
C GLN A 177 18.97 -21.10 23.17
#